data_AF-A0A9X3F417-F1
#
_entry.id   AF-A0A9X3F417-F1
#
_cell.length_a   1.000
_cell.length_b   1.000
_cell.length_c   1.000
_cell.angle_alpha   90.00
_cell.angle_beta   90.00
_cell.angle_gamma   90.00
#
_symmetry.space_group_name_H-M   'P 1'
#
loop_
_entity.id
_entity.type
_entity.pdbx_description
1 polymer ?
#
loop_
_entity_poly.entity_id
_entity_poly.type
_entity_poly.pdbx_seq_one_letter_code
_entity_poly.pdbx_strand_id
1 'polypeptide(L)'
;MSEETYDIAREQYERHYMAALAQRIRAICEERGLTQQSVARAAGIASDMVSRLENGHYTSPGLRTLLRIADGMGVPLALLLPDLPGPTASPESTLLALLNSVAQRAQPHELELLLDLAKVVIGRDRP
;
A
#
# COMPACT_ATOMS: atom_id res chain seq x y z
N MET A 1 -21.79 20.52 1.93
CA MET A 1 -20.58 20.26 1.12
C MET A 1 -21.03 20.19 -0.33
N SER A 2 -20.54 21.07 -1.20
CA SER A 2 -20.95 21.09 -2.62
C SER A 2 -20.39 19.87 -3.37
N GLU A 3 -21.08 19.43 -4.43
CA GLU A 3 -20.69 18.32 -5.31
C GLU A 3 -19.27 18.51 -5.89
N GLU A 4 -18.92 19.75 -6.21
CA GLU A 4 -17.59 20.17 -6.68
C GLU A 4 -16.48 19.96 -5.63
N THR A 5 -16.79 20.07 -4.33
CA THR A 5 -15.81 19.81 -3.25
C THR A 5 -15.54 18.30 -3.10
N TYR A 6 -16.55 17.45 -3.35
CA TYR A 6 -16.38 15.99 -3.31
C TYR A 6 -15.52 15.48 -4.47
N ASP A 7 -15.68 16.07 -5.65
CA ASP A 7 -14.92 15.68 -6.84
C ASP A 7 -13.44 16.02 -6.71
N ILE A 8 -13.12 17.24 -6.23
CA ILE A 8 -11.74 17.66 -5.93
C ILE A 8 -11.08 16.74 -4.89
N ALA A 9 -11.82 16.41 -3.81
CA ALA A 9 -11.30 15.53 -2.75
C ALA A 9 -11.03 14.11 -3.27
N ARG A 10 -11.88 13.60 -4.16
CA ARG A 10 -11.73 12.29 -4.78
C ARG A 10 -10.51 12.24 -5.69
N GLU A 11 -10.36 13.20 -6.59
CA GLU A 11 -9.20 13.25 -7.49
C GLU A 11 -7.88 13.38 -6.72
N GLN A 12 -7.87 14.18 -5.66
CA GLN A 12 -6.68 14.35 -4.82
C GLN A 12 -6.33 13.06 -4.08
N TYR A 13 -7.34 12.34 -3.57
CA TYR A 13 -7.16 11.03 -2.96
C TYR A 13 -6.60 10.02 -3.97
N GLU A 14 -7.19 9.92 -5.17
CA GLU A 14 -6.74 9.01 -6.22
C GLU A 14 -5.28 9.29 -6.61
N ARG A 15 -4.92 10.57 -6.79
CA ARG A 15 -3.53 10.99 -7.06
C ARG A 15 -2.59 10.59 -5.93
N HIS A 16 -2.97 10.81 -4.68
CA HIS A 16 -2.16 10.47 -3.52
C HIS A 16 -1.98 8.94 -3.37
N TYR A 17 -3.06 8.18 -3.58
CA TYR A 17 -3.04 6.72 -3.53
C TYR A 17 -2.13 6.14 -4.60
N MET A 18 -2.20 6.67 -5.83
CA MET A 18 -1.33 6.22 -6.92
C MET A 18 0.15 6.53 -6.65
N ALA A 19 0.45 7.70 -6.08
CA ALA A 19 1.82 8.04 -5.69
C ALA A 19 2.35 7.08 -4.61
N ALA A 20 1.54 6.75 -3.60
CA ALA A 20 1.93 5.80 -2.56
C ALA A 20 2.10 4.37 -3.11
N LEU A 21 1.25 3.94 -4.05
CA LEU A 21 1.37 2.64 -4.72
C LEU A 21 2.69 2.54 -5.48
N ALA A 22 3.04 3.58 -6.25
CA ALA A 22 4.30 3.67 -6.98
C ALA A 22 5.51 3.60 -6.05
N GLN A 23 5.49 4.35 -4.94
CA GLN A 23 6.55 4.32 -3.93
C GLN A 23 6.72 2.94 -3.30
N ARG A 24 5.61 2.25 -3.02
CA ARG A 24 5.64 0.93 -2.39
C ARG A 24 6.19 -0.14 -3.33
N ILE A 25 5.84 -0.09 -4.62
CA ILE A 25 6.43 -0.95 -5.65
C ILE A 25 7.94 -0.72 -5.74
N ARG A 26 8.37 0.55 -5.78
CA ARG A 26 9.79 0.90 -5.81
C ARG A 26 10.55 0.41 -4.57
N ALA A 27 9.97 0.57 -3.38
CA ALA A 27 10.58 0.09 -2.14
C ALA A 27 10.81 -1.42 -2.17
N ILE A 28 9.82 -2.21 -2.62
CA ILE A 28 9.98 -3.66 -2.75
C ILE A 28 11.05 -4.02 -3.80
N CYS A 29 11.15 -3.27 -4.91
CA CYS A 29 12.23 -3.45 -5.88
C CYS A 29 13.60 -3.25 -5.21
N GLU A 30 13.78 -2.17 -4.44
CA GLU A 30 15.02 -1.84 -3.74
C GLU A 30 15.36 -2.88 -2.67
N GLU A 31 14.41 -3.26 -1.82
CA GLU A 31 14.56 -4.27 -0.76
C GLU A 31 14.95 -5.66 -1.31
N ARG A 32 14.46 -6.00 -2.50
CA ARG A 32 14.70 -7.32 -3.13
C ARG A 32 15.80 -7.30 -4.18
N GLY A 33 16.46 -6.17 -4.43
CA GLY A 33 17.48 -6.03 -5.46
C GLY A 33 16.94 -6.29 -6.88
N LEU A 34 15.65 -6.03 -7.12
CA LEU A 34 15.00 -6.21 -8.42
C LEU A 34 15.16 -4.94 -9.27
N THR A 35 15.38 -5.12 -10.57
CA THR A 35 15.31 -4.02 -11.54
C THR A 35 13.92 -3.92 -12.13
N GLN A 36 13.48 -2.72 -12.53
CA GLN A 36 12.21 -2.52 -13.25
C GLN A 36 12.06 -3.47 -14.45
N GLN A 37 13.16 -3.69 -15.19
CA GLN A 37 13.18 -4.58 -16.35
C GLN A 37 12.99 -6.06 -15.96
N SER A 38 13.56 -6.48 -14.82
CA SER A 38 13.37 -7.83 -14.30
C SER A 38 11.92 -8.06 -13.86
N VAL A 39 11.31 -7.09 -13.17
CA VAL A 39 9.91 -7.15 -12.75
C VAL A 39 9.00 -7.17 -13.97
N ALA A 40 9.22 -6.29 -14.96
CA ALA A 40 8.43 -6.26 -16.19
C ALA A 40 8.47 -7.60 -16.93
N ARG A 41 9.66 -8.20 -17.04
CA ARG A 41 9.86 -9.51 -17.67
C ARG A 41 9.13 -10.62 -16.90
N ALA A 42 9.31 -10.69 -15.59
CA ALA A 42 8.67 -11.70 -14.75
C ALA A 42 7.14 -11.57 -14.74
N ALA A 43 6.64 -10.33 -14.67
CA ALA A 43 5.21 -10.03 -14.78
C ALA A 43 4.67 -10.22 -16.21
N GLY A 44 5.53 -10.35 -17.23
CA GLY A 44 5.17 -10.43 -18.65
C GLY A 44 4.46 -9.16 -19.17
N ILE A 45 4.81 -8.00 -18.63
CA ILE A 45 4.30 -6.70 -19.04
C ILE A 45 5.42 -5.89 -19.72
N ALA A 46 5.04 -4.91 -20.54
CA ALA A 46 6.00 -4.03 -21.19
C ALA A 46 6.76 -3.18 -20.13
N SER A 47 8.08 -3.00 -20.32
CA SER A 47 8.96 -2.33 -19.35
C SER A 47 8.62 -0.85 -19.15
N ASP A 48 8.03 -0.21 -20.17
CA ASP A 48 7.53 1.15 -20.10
C ASP A 48 6.35 1.28 -19.13
N MET A 49 5.51 0.25 -18.97
CA MET A 49 4.42 0.26 -17.99
C MET A 49 4.92 0.30 -16.55
N VAL A 50 5.98 -0.46 -16.22
CA VAL A 50 6.58 -0.44 -14.87
C VAL A 50 7.21 0.93 -14.61
N SER A 51 7.98 1.45 -15.58
CA SER A 51 8.59 2.78 -15.48
C SER A 51 7.53 3.90 -15.32
N ARG A 52 6.44 3.86 -16.09
CA ARG A 52 5.36 4.84 -15.97
C ARG A 52 4.62 4.73 -14.64
N LEU A 53 4.43 3.51 -14.11
CA LEU A 53 3.82 3.29 -12.81
C LEU A 53 4.67 3.88 -11.69
N GLU A 54 5.97 3.57 -11.66
CA GLU A 54 6.88 4.07 -10.62
C GLU A 54 7.10 5.59 -10.69
N ASN A 55 7.01 6.20 -11.88
CA ASN A 55 7.14 7.65 -12.07
C ASN A 55 5.80 8.41 -11.99
N GLY A 56 4.68 7.74 -11.66
CA GLY A 56 3.37 8.40 -11.53
C GLY A 56 2.68 8.78 -12.85
N HIS A 57 3.19 8.34 -13.99
CA HIS A 57 2.63 8.58 -15.33
C HIS A 57 1.64 7.49 -15.80
N TYR A 58 1.40 6.47 -14.97
CA TYR A 58 0.36 5.46 -15.17
C TYR A 58 -0.54 5.44 -13.93
N THR A 59 -1.63 6.18 -14.02
CA THR A 59 -2.48 6.55 -12.88
C THR A 59 -3.63 5.58 -12.60
N SER A 60 -3.77 4.51 -13.40
CA SER A 60 -4.85 3.52 -13.20
C SER A 60 -4.47 2.14 -13.76
N PRO A 61 -3.53 1.41 -13.12
CA PRO A 61 -3.29 0.01 -13.45
C PRO A 61 -4.53 -0.84 -13.16
N GLY A 62 -4.98 -1.64 -14.13
CA GLY A 62 -6.02 -2.62 -13.89
C GLY A 62 -5.57 -3.71 -12.89
N LEU A 63 -6.52 -4.31 -12.17
CA LEU A 63 -6.23 -5.36 -11.18
C LEU A 63 -5.37 -6.50 -11.73
N ARG A 64 -5.63 -6.93 -12.98
CA ARG A 64 -4.81 -7.95 -13.67
C ARG A 64 -3.35 -7.53 -13.81
N THR A 65 -3.07 -6.25 -14.09
CA THR A 65 -1.71 -5.73 -14.17
C THR A 65 -1.03 -5.78 -12.80
N LEU A 66 -1.74 -5.36 -11.75
CA LEU A 66 -1.22 -5.40 -10.38
C LEU A 66 -0.92 -6.83 -9.90
N LEU A 67 -1.80 -7.79 -10.19
CA LEU A 67 -1.58 -9.20 -9.86
C LEU A 67 -0.31 -9.75 -10.54
N ARG A 68 -0.09 -9.41 -11.80
CA ARG A 68 1.11 -9.84 -12.55
C ARG A 68 2.38 -9.20 -12.01
N ILE A 69 2.33 -7.93 -11.63
CA ILE A 69 3.45 -7.25 -10.98
C ILE A 69 3.80 -7.94 -9.66
N ALA A 70 2.80 -8.20 -8.82
CA ALA A 70 2.98 -8.87 -7.53
C ALA A 70 3.61 -10.26 -7.69
N ASP A 71 3.09 -11.04 -8.64
CA ASP A 71 3.63 -12.36 -9.02
C ASP A 71 5.08 -12.26 -9.52
N GLY A 72 5.37 -11.31 -10.42
CA GLY A 72 6.72 -11.07 -10.93
C GLY A 72 7.73 -10.59 -9.86
N MET A 73 7.25 -10.03 -8.76
CA MET A 73 8.05 -9.63 -7.59
C MET A 73 8.10 -10.72 -6.50
N GLY A 74 7.32 -11.80 -6.64
CA GLY A 74 7.20 -12.86 -5.66
C GLY A 74 6.60 -12.39 -4.32
N VAL A 75 5.61 -11.50 -4.36
CA VAL A 75 4.92 -10.96 -3.17
C VAL A 75 3.40 -11.09 -3.31
N PRO A 76 2.65 -11.17 -2.20
CA PRO A 76 1.20 -11.01 -2.23
C PRO A 76 0.80 -9.61 -2.75
N LEU A 77 -0.31 -9.51 -3.50
CA LEU A 77 -0.84 -8.23 -4.00
C LEU A 77 -1.02 -7.19 -2.87
N ALA A 78 -1.44 -7.65 -1.68
CA ALA A 78 -1.61 -6.78 -0.52
C ALA A 78 -0.33 -6.03 -0.12
N LEU A 79 0.86 -6.56 -0.43
CA LEU A 79 2.11 -5.84 -0.20
C LEU A 79 2.33 -4.71 -1.20
N LEU A 80 1.68 -4.69 -2.36
CA LEU A 80 1.75 -3.54 -3.27
C LEU A 80 0.84 -2.41 -2.83
N LEU A 81 -0.33 -2.75 -2.28
CA LEU A 81 -1.39 -1.78 -2.00
C LEU A 81 -1.03 -0.87 -0.80
N PRO A 82 -1.12 0.45 -0.95
CA PRO A 82 -0.97 1.40 0.16
C PRO A 82 -2.05 1.23 1.21
N ASP A 83 -1.65 1.38 2.46
CA ASP A 83 -2.56 1.47 3.60
C ASP A 83 -2.94 2.93 3.85
N LEU A 84 -3.69 3.49 2.91
CA LEU A 84 -4.16 4.87 2.96
C LEU A 84 -5.65 4.91 3.33
N PRO A 85 -6.02 5.55 4.45
CA PRO A 85 -7.42 5.73 4.80
C PRO A 85 -8.15 6.49 3.68
N GLY A 86 -9.30 5.97 3.26
CA GLY A 86 -10.14 6.63 2.26
C GLY A 86 -10.62 8.01 2.69
N PRO A 87 -11.13 8.84 1.77
CA PRO A 87 -11.65 10.18 2.09
C PRO A 87 -12.86 10.16 3.04
N THR A 88 -13.51 9.00 3.18
CA THR A 88 -14.62 8.74 4.12
C THR A 88 -14.20 7.87 5.30
N ALA A 89 -12.90 7.71 5.53
CA ALA A 89 -12.37 6.92 6.63
C ALA A 89 -12.85 7.47 7.98
N SER A 90 -13.27 6.55 8.85
CA SER A 90 -13.52 6.89 10.24
C SER A 90 -12.18 7.18 10.95
N PRO A 91 -12.20 7.89 12.09
CA PRO A 91 -11.02 8.02 12.94
C PRO A 91 -10.42 6.65 13.30
N GLU A 92 -11.28 5.66 13.52
CA GLU A 92 -10.88 4.28 13.79
C GLU A 92 -10.12 3.63 12.63
N SER A 93 -10.61 3.74 11.38
CA SER A 93 -9.90 3.13 10.25
C SER A 93 -8.56 3.81 9.98
N THR A 94 -8.43 5.10 10.29
CA THR A 94 -7.14 5.80 10.24
C THR A 94 -6.16 5.25 11.28
N LEU A 95 -6.60 5.02 12.51
CA LEU A 95 -5.77 4.46 13.58
C LEU A 95 -5.35 3.02 13.26
N LEU A 96 -6.25 2.21 12.71
CA LEU A 96 -5.93 0.85 12.26
C LEU A 96 -4.90 0.83 11.13
N ALA A 97 -5.01 1.74 10.16
CA ALA A 97 -4.02 1.88 9.08
C ALA A 97 -2.64 2.27 9.64
N LEU A 98 -2.60 3.22 10.58
CA LEU A 98 -1.35 3.60 11.26
C LEU A 98 -0.75 2.42 12.03
N LEU A 99 -1.56 1.67 12.79
CA LEU A 99 -1.11 0.47 13.51
C LEU A 99 -0.53 -0.57 12.55
N ASN A 100 -1.23 -0.86 11.45
CA ASN A 100 -0.79 -1.85 10.46
C ASN A 100 0.49 -1.41 9.75
N SER A 101 0.66 -0.12 9.47
CA SER A 101 1.90 0.42 8.90
C SER A 101 3.12 0.22 9.83
N VAL A 102 2.91 0.35 11.14
CA VAL A 102 3.94 0.08 12.15
C VAL A 102 4.21 -1.43 12.24
N ALA A 103 3.16 -2.25 12.27
CA ALA A 103 3.28 -3.70 12.36
C ALA A 103 4.05 -4.30 11.17
N GLN A 104 3.83 -3.82 9.95
CA GLN A 104 4.52 -4.32 8.75
C GLN A 104 6.05 -4.11 8.78
N ARG A 105 6.54 -3.16 9.58
CA ARG A 105 7.97 -2.85 9.70
C ARG A 105 8.63 -3.51 10.91
N ALA A 106 7.85 -4.15 11.77
CA ALA A 106 8.29 -4.71 13.03
C ALA A 106 8.94 -6.09 12.83
N GLN A 107 9.93 -6.38 13.66
CA GLN A 107 10.52 -7.71 13.80
C GLN A 107 9.57 -8.67 14.54
N PRO A 108 9.73 -9.99 14.40
CA PRO A 108 8.83 -10.96 15.05
C PRO A 108 8.67 -10.76 16.57
N HIS A 109 9.76 -10.48 17.28
CA HIS A 109 9.73 -10.23 18.73
C HIS A 109 9.03 -8.91 19.09
N GLU A 110 9.09 -7.89 18.22
CA GLU A 110 8.38 -6.62 18.42
C GLU A 110 6.86 -6.81 18.22
N LEU A 111 6.47 -7.66 17.26
CA LEU A 111 5.06 -8.03 17.05
C LEU A 111 4.47 -8.78 18.26
N GLU A 112 5.24 -9.68 18.87
CA GLU A 112 4.83 -10.36 20.11
C GLU A 112 4.58 -9.36 21.25
N LEU A 113 5.51 -8.41 21.45
CA LEU A 113 5.35 -7.34 22.44
C LEU A 113 4.13 -6.46 22.17
N LEU A 114 3.91 -6.08 20.91
CA LEU A 114 2.73 -5.29 20.51
C LEU A 114 1.43 -6.05 20.80
N LEU A 115 1.38 -7.35 20.52
CA LEU A 115 0.22 -8.18 20.84
C LEU A 115 -0.04 -8.28 22.34
N ASP A 116 1.01 -8.44 23.14
CA ASP A 116 0.87 -8.51 24.60
C ASP A 116 0.42 -7.17 25.18
N LEU A 117 0.96 -6.05 24.69
CA LEU A 117 0.49 -4.72 25.06
C LEU A 117 -0.98 -4.52 24.68
N ALA A 118 -1.38 -4.90 23.47
CA ALA A 118 -2.76 -4.79 23.01
C ALA A 118 -3.71 -5.60 23.90
N LYS A 119 -3.33 -6.83 24.30
CA LYS A 119 -4.12 -7.65 25.25
C LYS A 119 -4.26 -6.96 26.60
N VAL A 120 -3.22 -6.30 27.11
CA VAL A 120 -3.27 -5.58 28.39
C VAL A 120 -4.19 -4.36 28.31
N VAL A 121 -4.11 -3.60 27.21
CA VAL A 121 -4.94 -2.40 26.99
C VAL A 121 -6.41 -2.81 26.82
N ILE A 122 -6.70 -3.75 25.93
CA ILE A 122 -8.07 -4.20 25.62
C ILE A 122 -8.67 -4.99 26.80
N GLY A 123 -7.86 -5.74 27.53
CA GLY A 123 -8.29 -6.52 28.70
C GLY A 123 -8.61 -5.67 29.94
N ARG A 124 -8.11 -4.43 30.01
CA ARG A 124 -8.40 -3.48 31.10
C ARG A 124 -9.72 -2.73 30.92
N ASP A 125 -10.25 -2.67 29.69
CA ASP A 125 -11.47 -1.91 29.32
C ASP A 125 -12.76 -2.74 29.31
N ARG A 126 -12.74 -3.99 29.81
CA ARG A 126 -13.99 -4.72 30.07
C ARG A 126 -14.56 -4.28 31.43
N PRO A 127 -15.77 -3.68 31.50
CA PRO A 127 -16.47 -3.45 32.77
C PRO A 127 -16.83 -4.77 33.46
#